data_AF-A0A7W4LRK3-F1
#
_entry.id   AF-A0A7W4LRK3-F1
#
_cell.length_a   1.000
_cell.length_b   1.000
_cell.length_c   1.000
_cell.angle_alpha   90.00
_cell.angle_beta   90.00
_cell.angle_gamma   90.00
#
_symmetry.space_group_name_H-M   'P 1'
#
loop_
_entity.id
_entity.type
_entity.pdbx_description
1 polymer ?
#
loop_
_entity_poly.entity_id
_entity_poly.type
_entity_poly.pdbx_seq_one_letter_code
_entity_poly.pdbx_strand_id
1 'polypeptide(L)'
;MIRYPNGKTFQPNKTVSSQNSQKRTHSYSNRGMTLEDDLNETNKYYLANQIAVIHKKPTPVQIVNVHYPKRSAAVIKEAYFKQSSTTDYNGIYKGRYIDFEAKETKNKTAFPLQNFHDHQIEHMKQVVRQDGICFVIISAFGKVYFLEADKLFVFWERKENNGRKSIRKDELEDASFPISLGYSPRIDYISIIEQLYFSQEQ
;
A
#
# COMPACT_ATOMS: atom_id res chain seq x y z
N MET A 1 -22.15 -53.57 24.24
CA MET A 1 -21.79 -52.88 22.99
C MET A 1 -23.02 -52.81 22.11
N ILE A 2 -23.68 -51.65 22.04
CA ILE A 2 -24.98 -51.52 21.33
C ILE A 2 -24.71 -51.40 19.83
N ARG A 3 -25.31 -52.28 19.01
CA ARG A 3 -25.25 -52.26 17.54
C ARG A 3 -26.65 -52.03 17.00
N TYR A 4 -26.77 -51.13 16.01
CA TYR A 4 -28.05 -50.86 15.34
C TYR A 4 -28.29 -51.85 14.18
N PRO A 5 -29.55 -52.05 13.74
CA PRO A 5 -29.94 -53.05 12.73
C PRO A 5 -29.28 -52.92 11.35
N ASN A 6 -28.65 -51.77 11.04
CA ASN A 6 -27.94 -51.52 9.77
C ASN A 6 -26.41 -51.71 9.85
N GLY A 7 -25.90 -52.46 10.83
CA GLY A 7 -24.50 -52.91 10.87
C GLY A 7 -23.44 -51.83 11.17
N LYS A 8 -23.84 -50.56 11.36
CA LYS A 8 -22.92 -49.48 11.74
C LYS A 8 -22.71 -49.44 13.25
N THR A 9 -21.45 -49.34 13.67
CA THR A 9 -21.05 -49.23 15.07
C THR A 9 -21.20 -47.78 15.56
N PHE A 10 -21.74 -47.61 16.77
CA PHE A 10 -21.88 -46.31 17.41
C PHE A 10 -20.50 -45.75 17.78
N GLN A 11 -20.13 -44.58 17.23
CA GLN A 11 -18.96 -43.81 17.65
C GLN A 11 -19.44 -42.52 18.33
N PRO A 12 -19.12 -42.30 19.62
CA PRO A 12 -19.44 -41.04 20.29
C PRO A 12 -18.60 -39.91 19.69
N ASN A 13 -19.25 -38.80 19.34
CA ASN A 13 -18.59 -37.58 18.86
C ASN A 13 -17.61 -37.07 19.92
N LYS A 14 -16.30 -37.20 19.65
CA LYS A 14 -15.28 -36.43 20.36
C LYS A 14 -15.48 -34.97 20.04
N THR A 15 -15.85 -34.18 21.04
CA THR A 15 -15.76 -32.72 21.06
C THR A 15 -14.30 -32.33 20.88
N VAL A 16 -13.89 -32.13 19.62
CA VAL A 16 -12.63 -31.46 19.32
C VAL A 16 -12.91 -29.97 19.44
N SER A 17 -12.31 -29.35 20.45
CA SER A 17 -12.24 -27.91 20.65
C SER A 17 -11.63 -27.24 19.42
N SER A 18 -12.48 -26.73 18.52
CA SER A 18 -12.07 -25.91 17.38
C SER A 18 -11.86 -24.46 17.82
N GLN A 19 -10.75 -24.18 18.51
CA GLN A 19 -10.26 -22.81 18.57
C GLN A 19 -9.59 -22.44 17.24
N ASN A 20 -10.01 -21.29 16.70
CA ASN A 20 -9.47 -20.55 15.58
C ASN A 20 -9.68 -21.11 14.17
N SER A 21 -10.92 -21.04 13.70
CA SER A 21 -11.18 -20.67 12.30
C SER A 21 -11.97 -19.36 12.26
N GLN A 22 -11.26 -18.23 12.33
CA GLN A 22 -11.84 -16.97 11.90
C GLN A 22 -12.02 -17.04 10.38
N LYS A 23 -13.18 -17.55 9.94
CA LYS A 23 -13.71 -17.21 8.63
C LYS A 23 -13.81 -15.68 8.62
N ARG A 24 -12.91 -15.01 7.89
CA ARG A 24 -13.10 -13.60 7.53
C ARG A 24 -14.37 -13.55 6.68
N THR A 25 -15.48 -13.23 7.32
CA THR A 25 -16.65 -12.73 6.63
C THR A 25 -16.22 -11.41 6.00
N HIS A 26 -16.29 -11.30 4.68
CA HIS A 26 -16.21 -10.01 4.00
C HIS A 26 -17.43 -9.19 4.42
N SER A 27 -17.37 -8.56 5.60
CA SER A 27 -18.35 -7.57 6.01
C SER A 27 -17.95 -6.24 5.36
N TYR A 28 -18.78 -5.79 4.43
CA TYR A 28 -18.77 -4.45 3.85
C TYR A 28 -19.22 -3.42 4.91
N SER A 29 -18.38 -3.21 5.92
CA SER A 29 -18.53 -2.09 6.86
C SER A 29 -17.18 -1.40 6.99
N ASN A 30 -17.14 -0.16 6.53
CA ASN A 30 -15.97 0.74 6.39
C ASN A 30 -15.32 1.13 7.75
N ARG A 31 -15.01 0.16 8.61
CA ARG A 31 -14.27 0.36 9.85
C ARG A 31 -13.18 -0.70 9.94
N GLY A 32 -12.02 -0.42 9.35
CA GLY A 32 -10.83 -1.28 9.46
C GLY A 32 -10.06 -1.56 8.17
N MET A 33 -10.33 -0.87 7.06
CA MET A 33 -9.48 -0.95 5.87
C MET A 33 -8.16 -0.22 6.14
N THR A 34 -7.06 -0.84 5.70
CA THR A 34 -5.73 -0.24 5.76
C THR A 34 -5.58 0.81 4.67
N LEU A 35 -4.62 1.74 4.81
CA LEU A 35 -4.30 2.68 3.73
C LEU A 35 -4.03 1.96 2.39
N GLU A 36 -3.38 0.80 2.45
CA GLU A 36 -3.11 -0.03 1.27
C GLU A 36 -4.40 -0.53 0.60
N ASP A 37 -5.39 -1.00 1.37
CA ASP A 37 -6.67 -1.48 0.82
C ASP A 37 -7.43 -0.35 0.13
N ASP A 38 -7.48 0.84 0.76
CA ASP A 38 -8.15 2.01 0.18
C ASP A 38 -7.47 2.49 -1.11
N LEU A 39 -6.14 2.42 -1.18
CA LEU A 39 -5.38 2.72 -2.40
C LEU A 39 -5.60 1.68 -3.49
N ASN A 40 -5.64 0.40 -3.15
CA ASN A 40 -5.89 -0.66 -4.12
C ASN A 40 -7.29 -0.54 -4.73
N GLU A 41 -8.31 -0.24 -3.93
CA GLU A 41 -9.67 0.01 -4.43
C GLU A 41 -9.75 1.30 -5.26
N THR A 42 -9.06 2.36 -4.84
CA THR A 42 -8.94 3.61 -5.60
C THR A 42 -8.28 3.37 -6.97
N ASN A 43 -7.20 2.61 -7.03
CA ASN A 43 -6.49 2.31 -8.27
C ASN A 43 -7.34 1.46 -9.23
N LYS A 44 -8.11 0.51 -8.71
CA LYS A 44 -9.10 -0.25 -9.49
C LYS A 44 -10.17 0.67 -10.06
N TYR A 45 -10.65 1.64 -9.27
CA TYR A 45 -11.61 2.64 -9.74
C TYR A 45 -11.03 3.46 -10.90
N TYR A 46 -9.80 3.98 -10.77
CA TYR A 46 -9.16 4.73 -11.85
C TYR A 46 -8.99 3.91 -13.12
N LEU A 47 -8.60 2.63 -13.00
CA LEU A 47 -8.45 1.73 -14.13
C LEU A 47 -9.81 1.45 -14.82
N ALA A 48 -10.84 1.12 -14.04
CA ALA A 48 -12.16 0.79 -14.56
C ALA A 48 -12.82 1.97 -15.30
N ASN A 49 -12.54 3.20 -14.86
CA ASN A 49 -13.07 4.42 -15.45
C ASN A 49 -12.12 5.06 -16.48
N GLN A 50 -11.04 4.38 -16.86
CA GLN A 50 -10.06 4.88 -17.85
C GLN A 50 -9.43 6.24 -17.47
N ILE A 51 -9.30 6.51 -16.17
CA ILE A 51 -8.72 7.76 -15.64
C ILE A 51 -7.19 7.65 -15.60
N ALA A 52 -6.67 6.59 -15.00
CA ALA A 52 -5.25 6.32 -14.85
C ALA A 52 -5.00 4.81 -14.78
N VAL A 53 -3.80 4.37 -15.16
CA VAL A 53 -3.38 2.96 -15.05
C VAL A 53 -2.24 2.88 -14.06
N ILE A 54 -2.57 2.55 -12.81
CA ILE A 54 -1.65 2.53 -11.67
C ILE A 54 -1.79 1.22 -10.92
N HIS A 55 -0.65 0.61 -10.58
CA HIS A 55 -0.60 -0.70 -9.91
C HIS A 55 0.39 -0.70 -8.75
N LYS A 56 0.12 -1.57 -7.78
CA LYS A 56 1.09 -1.92 -6.75
C LYS A 56 2.08 -2.95 -7.30
N LYS A 57 3.37 -2.73 -7.06
CA LYS A 57 4.42 -3.72 -7.32
C LYS A 57 4.26 -4.88 -6.33
N PRO A 58 4.33 -6.14 -6.79
CA PRO A 58 4.27 -7.28 -5.90
C PRO A 58 5.50 -7.31 -4.99
N THR A 59 5.34 -7.87 -3.79
CA THR A 59 6.45 -8.02 -2.85
C THR A 59 7.57 -8.86 -3.50
N PRO A 60 8.81 -8.35 -3.55
CA PRO A 60 9.90 -9.04 -4.22
C PRO A 60 10.31 -10.30 -3.43
N VAL A 61 10.30 -11.44 -4.11
CA VAL A 61 10.69 -12.74 -3.56
C VAL A 61 11.73 -13.40 -4.45
N GLN A 62 12.76 -14.00 -3.83
CA GLN A 62 13.69 -14.90 -4.49
C GLN A 62 13.14 -16.31 -4.42
N ILE A 63 12.69 -16.84 -5.56
CA ILE A 63 12.25 -18.23 -5.65
C ILE A 63 13.50 -19.13 -5.70
N VAL A 64 13.57 -20.11 -4.81
CA VAL A 64 14.69 -21.06 -4.73
C VAL A 64 14.29 -22.44 -5.20
N ASN A 65 13.10 -22.91 -4.81
CA ASN A 65 12.63 -24.23 -5.18
C ASN A 65 11.17 -24.20 -5.65
N VAL A 66 10.90 -24.85 -6.80
CA VAL A 66 9.59 -24.96 -7.40
C VAL A 66 9.30 -26.42 -7.72
N HIS A 67 8.14 -26.90 -7.30
CA HIS A 67 7.63 -28.23 -7.59
C HIS A 67 6.50 -28.16 -8.63
N TYR A 68 6.54 -29.03 -9.63
CA TYR A 68 5.57 -29.09 -10.73
C TYR A 68 4.76 -30.39 -10.67
N PRO A 69 3.63 -30.43 -9.94
CA PRO A 69 2.85 -31.67 -9.82
C PRO A 69 2.20 -32.10 -11.14
N LYS A 70 1.87 -31.15 -12.03
CA LYS A 70 1.26 -31.38 -13.36
C LYS A 70 1.64 -30.23 -14.30
N ARG A 71 1.51 -30.40 -15.62
CA ARG A 71 1.90 -29.38 -16.63
C ARG A 71 1.24 -28.00 -16.44
N SER A 72 0.06 -27.92 -15.83
CA SER A 72 -0.69 -26.69 -15.61
C SER A 72 -0.47 -26.04 -14.24
N ALA A 73 0.41 -26.59 -13.40
CA ALA A 73 0.56 -26.13 -12.02
C ALA A 73 2.04 -26.07 -11.60
N ALA A 74 2.41 -24.96 -10.98
CA ALA A 74 3.69 -24.74 -10.34
C ALA A 74 3.45 -24.35 -8.87
N VAL A 75 4.22 -24.94 -7.95
CA VAL A 75 4.14 -24.67 -6.52
C VAL A 75 5.50 -24.22 -6.04
N ILE A 76 5.61 -22.96 -5.61
CA ILE A 76 6.82 -22.47 -4.94
C ILE A 76 6.93 -23.18 -3.59
N LYS A 77 8.00 -23.96 -3.40
CA LYS A 77 8.28 -24.71 -2.17
C LYS A 77 9.17 -23.93 -1.21
N GLU A 78 10.07 -23.12 -1.76
CA GLU A 78 11.01 -22.33 -0.99
C GLU A 78 11.24 -20.99 -1.68
N ALA A 79 11.11 -19.91 -0.92
CA ALA A 79 11.44 -18.57 -1.36
C ALA A 79 11.90 -17.71 -0.17
N TYR A 80 12.76 -16.74 -0.46
CA TYR A 80 13.24 -15.76 0.51
C TYR A 80 12.74 -14.37 0.12
N PHE A 81 12.28 -13.58 1.07
CA PHE A 81 11.96 -12.18 0.81
C PHE A 81 13.22 -11.41 0.41
N LYS A 82 13.11 -10.58 -0.62
CA LYS A 82 14.15 -9.61 -0.97
C LYS A 82 13.75 -8.25 -0.44
N GLN A 83 14.74 -7.42 -0.16
CA GLN A 83 14.52 -6.00 0.06
C GLN A 83 14.07 -5.37 -1.27
N SER A 84 12.98 -4.60 -1.25
CA SER A 84 12.60 -3.79 -2.41
C SER A 84 13.67 -2.73 -2.66
N SER A 85 13.97 -2.44 -3.92
CA SER A 85 14.86 -1.34 -4.30
C SER A 85 14.09 -0.10 -4.74
N THR A 86 12.75 -0.19 -4.83
CA THR A 86 11.89 0.86 -5.37
C THR A 86 10.69 1.10 -4.45
N THR A 87 9.95 2.17 -4.72
CA THR A 87 8.61 2.45 -4.19
C THR A 87 7.57 1.39 -4.59
N ASP A 88 6.49 1.33 -3.82
CA ASP A 88 5.46 0.30 -3.94
C ASP A 88 4.48 0.50 -5.09
N TYR A 89 4.21 1.73 -5.56
CA TYR A 89 3.19 1.99 -6.60
C TYR A 89 3.76 2.78 -7.77
N ASN A 90 3.34 2.41 -8.98
CA ASN A 90 3.62 3.21 -10.17
C ASN A 90 2.59 3.01 -11.28
N GLY A 91 2.65 3.86 -12.29
CA GLY A 91 1.73 3.82 -13.42
C GLY A 91 1.85 4.99 -14.37
N ILE A 92 0.76 5.26 -15.07
CA ILE A 92 0.66 6.34 -16.05
C ILE A 92 -0.63 7.13 -15.87
N TYR A 93 -0.52 8.45 -16.00
CA TYR A 93 -1.64 9.39 -16.06
C TYR A 93 -1.34 10.43 -17.13
N LYS A 94 -2.25 10.61 -18.11
CA LYS A 94 -2.10 11.56 -19.23
C LYS A 94 -0.72 11.54 -19.91
N GLY A 95 -0.18 10.35 -20.14
CA GLY A 95 1.12 10.17 -20.80
C GLY A 95 2.35 10.40 -19.91
N ARG A 96 2.19 10.81 -18.65
CA ARG A 96 3.29 11.00 -17.69
C ARG A 96 3.40 9.82 -16.74
N TYR A 97 4.65 9.47 -16.40
CA TYR A 97 4.96 8.44 -15.41
C TYR A 97 4.59 8.93 -14.00
N ILE A 98 3.89 8.07 -13.26
CA ILE A 98 3.49 8.28 -11.88
C ILE A 98 4.20 7.26 -11.00
N ASP A 99 4.77 7.70 -9.88
CA ASP A 99 5.46 6.84 -8.92
C ASP A 99 5.18 7.32 -7.50
N PHE A 100 4.70 6.44 -6.62
CA PHE A 100 4.46 6.84 -5.24
C PHE A 100 4.64 5.72 -4.23
N GLU A 101 4.81 6.17 -3.00
CA GLU A 101 4.85 5.35 -1.81
C GLU A 101 3.66 5.67 -0.91
N ALA A 102 3.23 4.72 -0.07
CA ALA A 102 2.16 4.93 0.88
C ALA A 102 2.60 4.50 2.28
N LYS A 103 2.53 5.40 3.25
CA LYS A 103 2.89 5.10 4.65
C LYS A 103 1.83 5.61 5.61
N GLU A 104 1.57 4.83 6.64
CA GLU A 104 0.65 5.21 7.71
C GLU A 104 1.36 5.25 9.07
N THR A 105 0.86 6.09 9.98
CA THR A 105 1.30 6.08 11.37
C THR A 105 0.14 6.32 12.32
N LYS A 106 0.19 5.64 13.47
CA LYS A 106 -0.74 5.88 14.59
C LYS A 106 -0.21 6.93 15.57
N ASN A 107 1.00 7.44 15.36
CA ASN A 107 1.55 8.51 16.18
C ASN A 107 0.72 9.79 15.99
N LYS A 108 0.34 10.41 17.10
CA LYS A 108 -0.57 11.57 17.12
C LYS A 108 0.13 12.91 16.90
N THR A 109 1.46 12.98 17.07
CA THR A 109 2.20 14.26 17.11
C THR A 109 3.22 14.41 15.99
N ALA A 110 3.81 13.32 15.51
CA ALA A 110 4.81 13.34 14.44
C ALA A 110 4.82 12.05 13.61
N PHE A 111 5.15 12.19 12.33
CA PHE A 111 5.38 11.10 11.40
C PHE A 111 6.87 10.67 11.45
N PRO A 112 7.19 9.43 11.87
CA PRO A 112 8.58 8.96 11.93
C PRO A 112 9.19 8.76 10.54
N LEU A 113 10.34 9.38 10.25
CA LEU A 113 11.02 9.22 8.96
C LEU A 113 11.60 7.81 8.75
N GLN A 114 11.83 7.05 9.83
CA GLN A 114 12.26 5.65 9.75
C GLN A 114 11.28 4.72 8.99
N ASN A 115 10.06 5.19 8.74
CA ASN A 115 9.08 4.50 7.91
C ASN A 115 9.49 4.46 6.42
N PHE A 116 10.44 5.30 6.01
CA PHE A 116 11.09 5.25 4.70
C PHE A 116 12.49 4.67 4.83
N HIS A 117 12.97 4.08 3.73
CA HIS A 117 14.30 3.52 3.62
C HIS A 117 15.13 4.27 2.57
N ASP A 118 16.45 4.27 2.72
CA ASP A 118 17.37 5.02 1.84
C ASP A 118 17.17 4.71 0.35
N HIS A 119 17.00 3.43 0.02
CA HIS A 119 16.78 3.00 -1.37
C HIS A 119 15.51 3.57 -1.98
N GLN A 120 14.45 3.79 -1.18
CA GLN A 120 13.21 4.39 -1.68
C GLN A 120 13.45 5.85 -2.03
N ILE A 121 14.12 6.60 -1.14
CA ILE A 121 14.43 8.02 -1.36
C ILE A 121 15.35 8.19 -2.56
N GLU A 122 16.37 7.33 -2.70
CA GLU A 122 17.27 7.37 -3.86
C GLU A 122 16.52 7.06 -5.16
N HIS A 123 15.66 6.03 -5.18
CA HIS A 123 14.80 5.75 -6.33
C HIS A 123 13.91 6.94 -6.70
N MET A 124 13.24 7.56 -5.72
CA MET A 124 12.39 8.73 -5.95
C MET A 124 13.17 9.90 -6.56
N LYS A 125 14.41 10.15 -6.13
CA LYS A 125 15.28 11.17 -6.75
C LYS A 125 15.56 10.88 -8.21
N GLN A 126 15.79 9.62 -8.57
CA GLN A 126 16.00 9.24 -9.98
C GLN A 126 14.74 9.43 -10.82
N VAL A 127 13.55 9.16 -10.26
CA VAL A 127 12.27 9.41 -10.94
C VAL A 127 12.08 10.89 -11.22
N VAL A 128 12.26 11.76 -10.21
CA VAL A 128 12.11 13.21 -10.36
C VAL A 128 13.10 13.77 -11.39
N ARG A 129 14.35 13.26 -11.41
CA ARG A 129 15.36 13.64 -12.41
C ARG A 129 14.98 13.32 -13.86
N GLN A 130 14.02 12.43 -14.07
CA GLN A 130 13.52 12.03 -15.39
C GLN A 130 12.13 12.60 -15.66
N ASP A 131 11.76 13.70 -14.98
CA ASP A 131 10.46 14.38 -15.09
C ASP A 131 9.25 13.49 -14.75
N GLY A 132 9.47 12.43 -13.96
CA GLY A 132 8.40 11.62 -13.41
C GLY A 132 7.68 12.32 -12.25
N ILE A 133 6.36 12.15 -12.16
CA ILE A 133 5.57 12.68 -11.04
C ILE A 133 5.75 11.72 -9.87
N CYS A 134 6.50 12.17 -8.86
CA CYS A 134 6.83 11.37 -7.69
C CYS A 134 6.33 12.00 -6.40
N PHE A 135 5.67 11.22 -5.55
CA PHE A 135 5.07 11.70 -4.31
C PHE A 135 4.91 10.58 -3.27
N VAL A 136 4.46 10.94 -2.08
CA VAL A 136 4.08 9.98 -1.04
C VAL A 136 2.70 10.32 -0.50
N ILE A 137 1.88 9.28 -0.31
CA ILE A 137 0.62 9.37 0.41
C ILE A 137 0.88 9.00 1.88
N ILE A 138 0.62 9.96 2.77
CA ILE A 138 0.80 9.78 4.21
C ILE A 138 -0.55 9.77 4.90
N SER A 139 -0.91 8.67 5.56
CA SER A 139 -2.05 8.61 6.48
C SER A 139 -1.58 8.83 7.92
N ALA A 140 -1.90 10.00 8.47
CA ALA A 140 -1.47 10.40 9.80
C ALA A 140 -2.46 11.39 10.41
N PHE A 141 -2.53 11.45 11.75
CA PHE A 141 -3.31 12.48 12.44
C PHE A 141 -4.80 12.52 12.07
N GLY A 142 -5.36 11.39 11.62
CA GLY A 142 -6.76 11.28 11.17
C GLY A 142 -7.02 11.87 9.79
N LYS A 143 -5.98 12.19 9.00
CA LYS A 143 -6.08 12.71 7.63
C LYS A 143 -5.16 11.93 6.70
N VAL A 144 -5.39 12.08 5.41
CA VAL A 144 -4.51 11.60 4.34
C VAL A 144 -3.91 12.80 3.63
N TYR A 145 -2.60 12.76 3.39
CA TYR A 145 -1.84 13.84 2.79
C TYR A 145 -1.13 13.37 1.53
N PHE A 146 -1.10 14.23 0.53
CA PHE A 146 -0.27 14.13 -0.67
C PHE A 146 0.97 15.00 -0.45
N LEU A 147 2.13 14.37 -0.29
CA LEU A 147 3.40 15.05 -0.12
C LEU A 147 4.26 14.85 -1.37
N GLU A 148 4.55 15.92 -2.10
CA GLU A 148 5.48 15.88 -3.23
C GLU A 148 6.86 15.37 -2.81
N ALA A 149 7.53 14.61 -3.68
CA ALA A 149 8.83 14.02 -3.38
C ALA A 149 9.89 15.06 -2.98
N ASP A 150 9.89 16.23 -3.62
CA ASP A 150 10.84 17.30 -3.32
C ASP A 150 10.72 17.78 -1.87
N LYS A 151 9.49 17.88 -1.34
CA LYS A 151 9.26 18.24 0.07
C LYS A 151 9.74 17.13 1.00
N LEU A 152 9.55 15.87 0.64
CA LEU A 152 10.10 14.74 1.40
C LEU A 152 11.63 14.77 1.44
N PHE A 153 12.30 15.12 0.34
CA PHE A 153 13.76 15.20 0.28
C PHE A 153 14.30 16.24 1.25
N VAL A 154 13.64 17.39 1.40
CA VAL A 154 14.02 18.41 2.39
C VAL A 154 13.97 17.85 3.82
N PHE A 155 12.91 17.12 4.17
CA PHE A 155 12.82 16.49 5.49
C PHE A 155 13.85 15.38 5.68
N TRP A 156 14.15 14.63 4.62
CA TRP A 156 15.15 13.57 4.63
C TRP A 156 16.57 14.12 4.81
N GLU A 157 16.96 15.12 4.03
CA GLU A 157 18.26 15.77 4.14
C GLU A 157 18.45 16.45 5.50
N ARG A 158 17.40 17.08 6.04
CA ARG A 158 17.41 17.59 7.40
C ARG A 158 17.73 16.50 8.43
N LYS A 159 17.15 15.30 8.29
CA LYS A 159 17.45 14.15 9.18
C LYS A 159 18.91 13.73 9.06
N GLU A 160 19.46 13.68 7.85
CA GLU A 160 20.87 13.32 7.61
C GLU A 160 21.84 14.35 8.20
N ASN A 161 21.47 15.63 8.20
CA ASN A 161 22.23 16.73 8.82
C ASN A 161 21.99 16.87 10.33
N ASN A 162 21.85 15.75 11.05
CA ASN A 162 21.59 15.69 12.50
C ASN A 162 20.34 16.43 12.99
N GLY A 163 19.39 16.72 12.09
CA GLY A 163 18.11 17.32 12.44
C GLY A 163 17.11 16.30 13.00
N ARG A 164 15.82 16.69 12.97
CA ARG A 164 14.73 15.86 13.50
C ARG A 164 14.54 14.60 12.65
N LYS A 165 14.44 13.43 13.30
CA LYS A 165 14.15 12.12 12.67
C LYS A 165 12.65 11.86 12.42
N SER A 166 11.84 12.91 12.50
CA SER A 166 10.39 12.88 12.29
C SER A 166 9.90 14.21 11.73
N ILE A 167 8.76 14.16 11.06
CA ILE A 167 8.03 15.32 10.54
C ILE A 167 6.90 15.61 11.52
N ARG A 168 6.82 16.81 12.09
CA ARG A 168 5.71 17.15 13.00
C ARG A 168 4.41 17.34 12.21
N LYS A 169 3.27 17.29 12.91
CA LYS A 169 1.96 17.48 12.29
C LYS A 169 1.85 18.83 11.54
N ASP A 170 2.25 19.92 12.17
CA ASP A 170 2.27 21.26 11.58
C ASP A 170 3.16 21.33 10.33
N GLU A 171 4.38 20.80 10.43
CA GLU A 171 5.29 20.73 9.27
C GLU A 171 4.72 19.94 8.10
N LEU A 172 3.99 18.85 8.39
CA LEU A 172 3.34 18.05 7.35
C LEU A 172 2.14 18.80 6.75
N GLU A 173 1.28 19.40 7.58
CA GLU A 173 0.11 20.16 7.12
C GLU A 173 0.51 21.35 6.24
N ASP A 174 1.63 22.01 6.52
CA ASP A 174 2.14 23.14 5.73
C ASP A 174 2.81 22.70 4.41
N ALA A 175 3.43 21.51 4.39
CA ALA A 175 4.22 21.05 3.24
C ALA A 175 3.47 20.11 2.29
N SER A 176 2.23 19.72 2.61
CA SER A 176 1.47 18.72 1.86
C SER A 176 0.06 19.20 1.52
N PHE A 177 -0.56 18.54 0.55
CA PHE A 177 -1.95 18.77 0.19
C PHE A 177 -2.84 17.74 0.87
N PRO A 178 -3.91 18.14 1.59
CA PRO A 178 -4.84 17.17 2.15
C PRO A 178 -5.63 16.48 1.04
N ILE A 179 -5.76 15.15 1.12
CA ILE A 179 -6.57 14.37 0.18
C ILE A 179 -7.97 14.19 0.77
N SER A 180 -8.99 14.61 0.02
CA SER A 180 -10.38 14.36 0.39
C SER A 180 -10.69 12.86 0.29
N LEU A 181 -11.25 12.31 1.36
CA LEU A 181 -11.72 10.92 1.37
C LEU A 181 -13.15 10.85 0.85
N GLY A 182 -13.35 10.06 -0.20
CA GLY A 182 -14.63 9.85 -0.87
C GLY A 182 -15.12 8.42 -0.76
N TYR A 183 -16.25 8.14 -1.43
CA TYR A 183 -16.73 6.77 -1.58
C TYR A 183 -16.10 6.08 -2.81
N SER A 184 -16.00 6.81 -3.93
CA SER A 184 -15.52 6.29 -5.21
C SER A 184 -15.08 7.45 -6.12
N PRO A 185 -13.78 7.76 -6.23
CA PRO A 185 -12.66 7.08 -5.58
C PRO A 185 -12.60 7.33 -4.06
N ARG A 186 -11.88 6.46 -3.33
CA ARG A 186 -11.72 6.60 -1.88
C ARG A 186 -10.69 7.65 -1.50
N ILE A 187 -9.54 7.62 -2.17
CA ILE A 187 -8.43 8.54 -1.95
C ILE A 187 -8.16 9.24 -3.29
N ASP A 188 -8.78 10.40 -3.53
CA ASP A 188 -8.71 11.02 -4.86
C ASP A 188 -7.41 11.77 -5.14
N TYR A 189 -6.27 11.07 -5.11
CA TYR A 189 -4.96 11.69 -5.30
C TYR A 189 -4.69 12.15 -6.74
N ILE A 190 -5.39 11.59 -7.74
CA ILE A 190 -5.28 12.04 -9.14
C ILE A 190 -5.79 13.48 -9.30
N SER A 191 -6.82 13.88 -8.56
CA SER A 191 -7.32 15.26 -8.58
C SER A 191 -6.23 16.28 -8.20
N ILE A 192 -5.38 15.94 -7.23
CA ILE A 192 -4.26 16.77 -6.79
C ILE A 192 -3.19 16.82 -7.88
N ILE A 193 -2.88 15.69 -8.50
CA ILE A 193 -1.93 15.62 -9.62
C ILE A 193 -2.41 16.50 -10.78
N GLU A 194 -3.70 16.43 -11.12
CA GLU A 194 -4.31 17.27 -12.16
C GLU A 194 -4.17 18.77 -11.83
N GLN A 195 -4.46 19.15 -10.59
CA GLN A 195 -4.35 20.53 -10.12
C GLN A 195 -2.90 21.05 -10.21
N LEU A 196 -1.92 20.25 -9.79
CA LEU A 196 -0.52 20.70 -9.67
C LEU A 196 0.24 20.65 -10.99
N TYR A 197 0.00 19.63 -11.83
CA TYR A 197 0.85 19.35 -12.98
C TYR A 197 0.20 19.61 -14.34
N PHE A 198 -1.13 19.82 -14.39
CA PHE A 198 -1.86 19.95 -15.66
C PHE A 198 -2.79 21.17 -15.73
N SER A 199 -3.06 21.85 -14.62
CA SER A 199 -3.99 23.00 -14.58
C SER A 199 -3.35 24.35 -14.95
N GLN A 200 -2.13 24.35 -15.52
CA GLN A 200 -1.42 25.55 -15.96
C GLN A 200 -1.44 25.75 -17.49
N GLU A 201 -2.24 24.96 -18.23
CA GLU A 201 -2.50 25.17 -19.66
C GLU A 201 -3.90 25.76 -19.87
N GLN A 202 -4.08 27.04 -19.50
CA GLN A 202 -5.12 27.93 -20.06
C GLN A 202 -4.61 29.37 -20.10
#